data_AF-A0A9Q3C856-F1
#
_entry.id   AF-A0A9Q3C856-F1
#
_cell.length_a   1.000
_cell.length_b   1.000
_cell.length_c   1.000
_cell.angle_alpha   90.00
_cell.angle_beta   90.00
_cell.angle_gamma   90.00
#
_symmetry.space_group_name_H-M   'P 1'
#
loop_
_entity.id
_entity.type
_entity.pdbx_description
1 polymer ?
#
loop_
_entity_poly.entity_id
_entity_poly.type
_entity_poly.pdbx_seq_one_letter_code
_entity_poly.pdbx_strand_id
1 'polypeptide(L)'
;MDLPPLFFNASLEEQWDEEEEPEDIKTVLRVVPPAYHQYLDVFSKAKADKLPPHCPCNHCIELEGLLPAVGVIYSLSKHESETLWAYILEDVEKGFIRPSSS
;
A
#
# COMPACT_ATOMS: atom_id res chain seq x y z
N MET A 1 -30.37 29.67 5.02
CA MET A 1 -29.53 28.80 5.86
C MET A 1 -28.32 28.48 5.02
N ASP A 2 -27.32 29.35 5.11
CA ASP A 2 -26.10 29.22 4.31
C ASP A 2 -25.20 28.18 4.97
N LEU A 3 -24.91 27.12 4.22
CA LEU A 3 -23.90 26.13 4.60
C LEU A 3 -22.54 26.84 4.60
N PRO A 4 -21.71 26.69 5.65
CA PRO A 4 -20.38 27.27 5.64
C PRO A 4 -19.54 26.57 4.56
N PRO A 5 -18.59 27.29 3.92
CA PRO A 5 -17.69 26.70 2.96
C PRO A 5 -16.90 25.59 3.62
N LEU A 6 -16.76 24.46 2.92
CA LEU A 6 -15.80 23.44 3.28
C LEU A 6 -14.43 24.11 3.24
N PHE A 7 -13.97 24.55 4.41
CA PHE A 7 -12.58 24.88 4.63
C PHE A 7 -11.81 23.60 4.33
N PHE A 8 -11.29 23.53 3.11
CA PHE A 8 -10.15 22.75 2.72
C PHE A 8 -9.14 22.87 3.86
N ASN A 9 -9.04 21.81 4.66
CA ASN A 9 -8.05 21.74 5.72
C ASN A 9 -6.69 21.61 5.03
N ALA A 10 -6.11 22.74 4.65
CA ALA A 10 -4.73 22.91 4.19
C ALA A 10 -3.71 22.68 5.33
N SER A 11 -3.94 21.66 6.14
CA SER A 11 -3.12 21.28 7.28
C SER A 11 -3.14 19.76 7.41
N LEU A 12 -2.86 19.10 6.28
CA LEU A 12 -2.37 17.74 6.24
C LEU A 12 -1.09 17.70 5.40
N GLU A 13 -0.24 18.71 5.61
CA GLU A 13 1.21 18.51 5.52
C GLU A 13 1.63 17.76 6.79
N GLU A 14 1.15 16.53 6.94
CA GLU A 14 1.96 15.57 7.66
C GLU A 14 3.03 15.15 6.66
N GLN A 15 4.17 15.83 6.79
CA GLN A 15 5.46 15.39 6.33
C GLN A 15 5.66 13.95 6.79
N TRP A 16 5.24 12.99 5.98
CA TRP A 16 5.68 11.61 6.09
C TRP A 16 6.92 11.47 5.21
N ASP A 17 7.97 12.19 5.58
CA ASP A 17 9.34 11.79 5.27
C ASP A 17 9.76 10.79 6.35
N GLU A 18 9.10 9.64 6.36
CA GLU A 18 9.51 8.53 7.20
C GLU A 18 10.68 7.85 6.48
N GLU A 19 11.89 8.35 6.72
CA GLU A 19 13.12 7.62 6.40
C GLU A 19 13.07 6.31 7.20
N GLU A 20 12.56 5.27 6.54
CA GLU A 20 12.42 3.95 7.11
C GLU A 20 13.81 3.32 7.25
N GLU A 21 14.47 3.63 8.38
CA GLU A 21 15.70 2.98 8.79
C GLU A 21 15.49 1.45 8.77
N PRO A 22 16.44 0.68 8.20
CA PRO A 22 16.29 -0.77 8.10
C PRO A 22 16.06 -1.37 9.49
N GLU A 23 14.96 -2.12 9.61
CA GLU A 23 14.56 -2.72 10.87
C GLU A 23 15.58 -3.77 11.34
N ASP A 24 16.46 -3.36 12.25
CA ASP A 24 17.32 -4.27 13.00
C ASP A 24 16.43 -5.23 13.82
N ILE A 25 16.72 -6.54 13.84
CA ILE A 25 15.98 -7.54 14.64
C ILE A 25 15.82 -7.13 16.13
N LYS A 26 16.73 -6.29 16.64
CA LYS A 26 16.67 -5.70 17.99
C LYS A 26 15.49 -4.74 18.18
N THR A 27 15.09 -3.98 17.16
CA THR A 27 13.93 -3.07 17.24
C THR A 27 12.65 -3.90 17.31
N VAL A 28 12.52 -4.91 16.44
CA VAL A 28 11.38 -5.83 16.39
C VAL A 28 11.19 -6.54 17.73
N LEU A 29 12.26 -7.05 18.34
CA LEU A 29 12.21 -7.70 19.66
C LEU A 29 11.69 -6.80 20.78
N ARG A 30 11.95 -5.49 20.70
CA ARG A 30 11.52 -4.51 21.70
C ARG A 30 10.03 -4.17 21.56
N VAL A 31 9.51 -4.18 20.33
CA VAL A 31 8.12 -3.79 20.01
C VAL A 31 7.18 -4.99 20.13
N VAL A 32 7.62 -6.17 19.69
CA VAL A 32 6.79 -7.38 19.65
C VAL A 32 6.63 -7.96 21.07
N PRO A 33 5.40 -8.23 21.55
CA PRO A 33 5.19 -8.86 22.86
C PRO A 33 5.86 -10.24 22.98
N PRO A 34 6.32 -10.64 24.19
CA PRO A 34 7.04 -11.91 24.40
C PRO A 34 6.32 -13.17 23.90
N ALA A 35 4.99 -13.18 23.95
CA ALA A 35 4.17 -14.29 23.46
C ALA A 35 4.37 -14.58 21.95
N TYR A 36 4.81 -13.58 21.18
CA TYR A 36 5.00 -13.67 19.73
C TYR A 36 6.47 -13.73 19.32
N HIS A 37 7.41 -13.81 20.28
CA HIS A 37 8.84 -13.87 19.97
C HIS A 37 9.24 -15.12 19.16
N GLN A 38 8.43 -16.18 19.17
CA GLN A 38 8.63 -17.34 18.29
C GLN A 38 8.29 -17.06 16.82
N TYR A 39 7.59 -15.95 16.52
CA TYR A 39 7.15 -15.53 15.19
C TYR A 39 7.79 -14.22 14.74
N LEU A 40 8.95 -13.84 15.29
CA LEU A 40 9.64 -12.61 14.90
C LEU A 40 9.90 -12.51 13.40
N ASP A 41 10.01 -13.66 12.75
CA ASP A 41 10.23 -13.75 11.34
C ASP A 41 9.02 -13.33 10.50
N VAL A 42 7.81 -13.35 11.06
CA VAL A 42 6.58 -12.81 10.43
C VAL A 42 6.61 -11.28 10.37
N PHE A 43 7.34 -10.63 11.29
CA PHE A 43 7.48 -9.18 11.35
C PHE A 43 8.66 -8.67 10.50
N SER A 44 9.22 -9.50 9.61
CA SER A 44 10.30 -9.07 8.72
C SER A 44 9.74 -8.39 7.48
N LYS A 45 10.03 -7.10 7.31
CA LYS A 45 9.69 -6.34 6.09
C LYS A 45 10.14 -7.04 4.79
N ALA A 46 11.39 -7.51 4.75
CA ALA A 46 11.93 -8.21 3.58
C ALA A 46 11.22 -9.53 3.24
N LYS A 47 10.57 -10.18 4.21
CA LYS A 47 9.69 -11.33 3.95
C LYS A 47 8.30 -10.88 3.53
N ALA A 48 7.80 -9.77 4.07
CA ALA A 48 6.52 -9.18 3.70
C ALA A 48 6.51 -8.66 2.25
N ASP A 49 7.63 -8.17 1.75
CA ASP A 49 7.82 -7.72 0.35
C ASP A 49 7.76 -8.85 -0.70
N LYS A 50 7.45 -10.09 -0.29
CA LYS A 50 7.35 -11.25 -1.19
C LYS A 50 5.97 -11.87 -1.11
N LEU A 51 5.28 -11.91 -2.25
CA LEU A 51 3.99 -12.60 -2.33
C LEU A 51 4.14 -14.11 -2.05
N PRO A 52 3.21 -14.71 -1.32
CA PRO A 52 3.15 -16.15 -1.19
C PRO A 52 2.87 -16.80 -2.56
N PRO A 53 3.30 -18.06 -2.76
CA PRO A 53 3.01 -18.79 -3.99
C PRO A 53 1.49 -18.92 -4.20
N HIS A 54 1.08 -18.90 -5.47
CA HIS A 54 -0.33 -19.07 -5.84
C HIS A 54 -0.89 -20.37 -5.25
N CYS A 55 -2.02 -20.28 -4.53
CA CYS A 55 -2.64 -21.41 -3.87
C CYS A 55 -4.12 -21.58 -4.27
N PRO A 56 -4.75 -22.75 -4.04
CA PRO A 56 -6.17 -22.96 -4.34
C PRO A 56 -7.11 -22.03 -3.58
N CYS A 57 -6.66 -21.44 -2.48
CA CYS A 57 -7.42 -20.52 -1.63
C CYS A 57 -7.28 -19.05 -2.08
N ASN A 58 -6.73 -18.80 -3.26
CA ASN A 58 -6.64 -17.45 -3.79
C ASN A 58 -8.04 -16.85 -3.96
N HIS A 59 -8.14 -15.55 -3.69
CA HIS A 59 -9.41 -14.85 -3.80
C HIS A 59 -9.88 -14.82 -5.26
N CYS A 60 -11.13 -15.25 -5.48
CA CYS A 60 -11.81 -15.18 -6.76
C CYS A 60 -12.89 -14.11 -6.68
N ILE A 61 -12.99 -13.26 -7.70
CA ILE A 61 -14.06 -12.28 -7.83
C ILE A 61 -15.12 -12.88 -8.75
N GLU A 62 -16.26 -13.28 -8.17
CA GLU A 62 -17.42 -13.74 -8.92
C GLU A 62 -18.20 -12.52 -9.44
N LEU A 63 -18.34 -12.40 -10.75
CA LEU A 63 -19.06 -11.29 -11.38
C LEU A 63 -20.54 -11.64 -11.54
N GLU A 64 -21.40 -10.76 -11.05
CA GLU A 64 -22.84 -10.81 -11.28
C GLU A 64 -23.25 -9.68 -12.23
N GLY A 65 -23.98 -9.99 -13.31
CA GLY A 65 -24.53 -8.97 -14.23
C GLY A 65 -23.60 -8.57 -15.39
N LEU A 66 -23.54 -7.26 -15.69
CA LEU A 66 -22.78 -6.70 -16.82
C LEU A 66 -21.33 -6.39 -16.42
N LEU A 67 -20.42 -6.49 -17.40
CA LEU A 67 -19.00 -6.16 -17.20
C LEU A 67 -18.82 -4.69 -16.78
N PRO A 68 -17.81 -4.38 -15.93
CA PRO A 68 -17.51 -3.02 -15.54
C PRO A 68 -17.15 -2.17 -16.76
N ALA A 69 -17.70 -0.95 -16.82
CA ALA A 69 -17.33 0.03 -17.83
C ALA A 69 -15.93 0.59 -17.53
N VAL A 70 -15.17 0.92 -18.57
CA VAL A 70 -13.86 1.57 -18.42
C VAL A 70 -14.07 2.98 -17.84
N GLY A 71 -13.56 3.20 -16.64
CA GLY A 71 -13.60 4.51 -15.97
C GLY A 71 -12.62 5.50 -16.57
N VAL A 72 -12.87 6.80 -16.35
CA VAL A 72 -11.91 7.86 -16.68
C VAL A 72 -10.84 7.98 -15.59
N ILE A 73 -9.61 8.31 -15.99
CA ILE A 73 -8.52 8.60 -15.07
C ILE A 73 -8.64 10.05 -14.61
N TYR A 74 -8.68 10.28 -13.30
CA TYR A 74 -8.71 11.63 -12.73
C TYR A 74 -7.35 12.32 -12.87
N SER A 75 -7.36 13.63 -13.11
CA SER A 75 -6.13 14.42 -13.18
C SER A 75 -5.50 14.56 -11.79
N LEU A 76 -4.23 14.19 -11.69
CA LEU A 76 -3.43 14.38 -10.49
C LEU A 76 -2.55 15.64 -10.65
N SER A 77 -2.21 16.26 -9.52
CA SER A 77 -1.17 17.28 -9.49
C SER A 77 0.20 16.68 -9.83
N LYS A 78 1.18 17.54 -10.10
CA LYS A 78 2.54 17.09 -10.41
C LYS A 78 3.13 16.26 -9.26
N HIS A 79 2.99 16.73 -8.03
CA HIS A 79 3.53 16.07 -6.85
C HIS A 79 2.86 14.70 -6.62
N GLU A 80 1.53 14.64 -6.67
CA GLU A 80 0.79 13.38 -6.52
C GLU A 80 1.18 12.35 -7.60
N SER A 81 1.39 12.81 -8.84
CA SER A 81 1.83 11.95 -9.94
C SER A 81 3.23 11.39 -9.68
N GLU A 82 4.19 12.21 -9.25
CA GLU A 82 5.56 11.78 -8.93
C GLU A 82 5.57 10.73 -7.81
N THR A 83 4.82 10.97 -6.74
CA THR A 83 4.67 10.02 -5.61
C THR A 83 4.02 8.71 -6.07
N LEU A 84 2.93 8.80 -6.84
CA LEU A 84 2.25 7.61 -7.37
C LEU A 84 3.18 6.78 -8.27
N TRP A 85 4.00 7.43 -9.10
CA TRP A 85 4.95 6.74 -9.97
C TRP A 85 6.04 6.00 -9.18
N ALA A 86 6.56 6.61 -8.11
CA ALA A 86 7.53 5.96 -7.24
C ALA A 86 6.93 4.70 -6.57
N TYR A 87 5.72 4.83 -6.03
CA TYR A 87 4.99 3.71 -5.41
C TYR A 87 4.73 2.57 -6.40
N ILE A 88 4.26 2.89 -7.61
CA ILE A 88 4.02 1.88 -8.66
C ILE A 88 5.32 1.17 -9.04
N LEU A 89 6.43 1.90 -9.18
CA LEU A 89 7.71 1.30 -9.57
C LEU A 89 8.22 0.33 -8.51
N GLU A 90 8.13 0.71 -7.24
CA GLU A 90 8.51 -0.13 -6.10
C GLU A 90 7.67 -1.42 -6.06
N ASP A 91 6.35 -1.31 -6.17
CA ASP A 91 5.46 -2.48 -6.13
C ASP A 91 5.56 -3.37 -7.37
N VAL A 92 5.96 -2.82 -8.52
CA VAL A 92 6.32 -3.60 -9.71
C VAL A 92 7.62 -4.37 -9.46
N GLU A 93 8.63 -3.75 -8.83
CA GLU A 93 9.89 -4.41 -8.48
C GLU A 93 9.69 -5.54 -7.46
N LYS A 94 8.84 -5.33 -6.45
CA LYS A 94 8.41 -6.36 -5.50
C LYS A 94 7.59 -7.49 -6.15
N GLY A 95 6.98 -7.21 -7.30
CA GLY A 95 6.12 -8.15 -8.03
C GLY A 95 4.70 -8.23 -7.48
N PHE A 96 4.26 -7.22 -6.72
CA PHE A 96 2.89 -7.13 -6.19
C PHE A 96 1.87 -6.81 -7.28
N ILE A 97 2.27 -5.96 -8.23
CA ILE A 97 1.47 -5.57 -9.39
C ILE A 97 2.23 -5.85 -10.68
N ARG A 98 1.49 -5.96 -11.78
CA ARG A 98 2.04 -6.14 -13.13
C ARG A 98 1.23 -5.38 -14.17
N PRO A 99 1.83 -4.99 -15.30
CA PRO A 99 1.10 -4.45 -16.44
C PRO A 99 0.03 -5.45 -16.91
N SER A 100 -1.16 -4.93 -17.24
CA SER A 100 -2.26 -5.70 -17.80
C SER A 100 -2.95 -4.91 -18.91
N SER A 101 -3.66 -5.62 -19.80
CA SER A 101 -4.38 -5.05 -20.95
C SER A 101 -5.89 -5.20 -20.81
N SER A 102 -6.38 -5.18 -19.56
CA SER A 102 -7.82 -5.29 -19.26
C SER A 102 -8.59 -4.04 -19.64
#